data_AF-A0A5E7YKZ8-F1
#
_entry.id   AF-A0A5E7YKZ8-F1
#
_cell.length_a   1.000
_cell.length_b   1.000
_cell.length_c   1.000
_cell.angle_alpha   90.00
_cell.angle_beta   90.00
_cell.angle_gamma   90.00
#
_symmetry.space_group_name_H-M   'P 1'
#
loop_
_entity.id
_entity.type
_entity.pdbx_description
1 polymer ?
#
loop_
_entity_poly.entity_id
_entity_poly.type
_entity_poly.pdbx_seq_one_letter_code
_entity_poly.pdbx_strand_id
1 'polypeptide(L)'
;MLYQKFHIEVQPVFAAEGGGYLYPDTYNGGAWKTTRPKEEIDAIGAADAEKNGNLRALCKMARAWKNKHGVAMGGLLIDTLAFNYLSGTDEYDDRSYSYYDWMLRDFLEYLSELPDQNRFNALGSGQHVKVKKSFKRKAKKAHAMAVKACEAEGTAKANETWRAIIGRGFPAAEGQLVKAAVLEDAGFSAENTEQFIEDRFGVDIRYPLRIECEVNQVGFRPRLLREMYRLGMFLPVAKSLRFHIVRNDVPTPHTLYWKVLNRGPRAIRRKMIRGQIVMDAGRGEKTETSTFFGDHIVECYAVINDVVVAKDRIHVRIDDEEAL
;
A
#
# COMPACT_ATOMS: atom_id res chain seq x y z
N MET A 1 27.47 -10.48 13.75
CA MET A 1 26.04 -10.12 13.79
C MET A 1 25.48 -10.36 12.40
N LEU A 2 24.58 -11.34 12.28
CA LEU A 2 23.89 -11.68 11.04
C LEU A 2 23.10 -10.48 10.50
N TYR A 3 22.91 -10.43 9.18
CA TYR A 3 22.13 -9.43 8.45
C TYR A 3 20.78 -9.13 9.12
N GLN A 4 20.63 -7.96 9.77
CA GLN A 4 19.40 -7.61 10.52
C GLN A 4 18.34 -6.85 9.71
N LYS A 5 18.70 -6.33 8.53
CA LYS A 5 17.82 -5.42 7.75
C LYS A 5 17.42 -5.97 6.39
N PHE A 6 17.86 -7.16 6.03
CA PHE A 6 17.50 -7.79 4.76
C PHE A 6 17.49 -9.31 4.89
N HIS A 7 16.57 -9.92 4.15
CA HIS A 7 16.44 -11.36 4.04
C HIS A 7 17.12 -11.82 2.75
N ILE A 8 17.85 -12.93 2.81
CA ILE A 8 18.46 -13.57 1.64
C ILE A 8 17.67 -14.85 1.38
N GLU A 9 17.06 -14.93 0.21
CA GLU A 9 16.46 -16.17 -0.29
C GLU A 9 17.54 -16.93 -1.08
N VAL A 10 17.94 -18.11 -0.61
CA VAL A 10 18.92 -18.97 -1.30
C VAL A 10 18.18 -20.17 -1.89
N GLN A 11 18.11 -20.21 -3.21
CA GLN A 11 17.46 -21.29 -3.96
C GLN A 11 18.52 -22.17 -4.63
N PRO A 12 18.62 -23.47 -4.31
CA PRO A 12 19.49 -24.37 -5.05
C PRO A 12 18.93 -24.59 -6.46
N VAL A 13 19.80 -24.58 -7.47
CA VAL A 13 19.41 -24.71 -8.87
C VAL A 13 20.38 -25.56 -9.67
N PHE A 14 19.88 -26.15 -10.75
CA PHE A 14 20.68 -26.81 -11.79
C PHE A 14 20.54 -26.05 -13.12
N ALA A 15 21.57 -26.07 -13.96
CA ALA A 15 21.45 -25.55 -15.31
C ALA A 15 20.49 -26.42 -16.13
N ALA A 16 19.58 -25.81 -16.89
CA ALA A 16 18.69 -26.53 -17.81
C ALA A 16 19.32 -26.63 -19.21
N GLU A 17 19.11 -27.75 -19.91
CA GLU A 17 19.66 -27.98 -21.26
C GLU A 17 19.23 -26.91 -22.29
N GLY A 18 18.03 -26.35 -22.13
CA GLY A 18 17.48 -25.29 -22.99
C GLY A 18 17.74 -23.86 -22.50
N GLY A 19 18.72 -23.67 -21.61
CA GLY A 19 18.99 -22.39 -20.96
C GLY A 19 18.10 -22.12 -19.75
N GLY A 20 18.58 -21.22 -18.87
CA GLY A 20 17.97 -20.97 -17.57
C GLY A 20 18.33 -22.04 -16.53
N TYR A 21 17.48 -22.17 -15.51
CA TYR A 21 17.73 -22.96 -14.33
C TYR A 21 16.52 -23.80 -13.92
N LEU A 22 16.75 -25.03 -13.48
CA LEU A 22 15.78 -25.85 -12.77
C LEU A 22 15.86 -25.54 -11.27
N TYR A 23 14.73 -25.26 -10.64
CA TYR A 23 14.61 -25.05 -9.20
C TYR A 23 13.57 -25.99 -8.59
N PRO A 24 13.77 -26.44 -7.33
CA PRO A 24 12.79 -27.26 -6.65
C PRO A 24 11.61 -26.39 -6.20
N ASP A 25 10.41 -26.79 -6.60
CA ASP A 25 9.16 -26.28 -6.08
C ASP A 25 8.58 -27.31 -5.10
N THR A 26 8.35 -26.93 -3.85
CA THR A 26 7.85 -27.82 -2.79
C THR A 26 6.32 -27.93 -2.74
N TYR A 27 5.59 -27.16 -3.56
CA TYR A 27 4.13 -27.23 -3.59
C TYR A 27 3.63 -28.55 -4.22
N ASN A 28 2.46 -29.02 -3.78
CA ASN A 28 1.71 -30.15 -4.36
C ASN A 28 2.52 -31.46 -4.54
N GLY A 29 3.34 -31.82 -3.56
CA GLY A 29 4.13 -33.06 -3.61
C GLY A 29 5.49 -32.91 -4.29
N GLY A 30 5.85 -31.71 -4.72
CA GLY A 30 7.18 -31.38 -5.21
C GLY A 30 7.32 -31.53 -6.73
N ALA A 31 8.00 -30.58 -7.37
CA ALA A 31 8.35 -30.65 -8.78
C ALA A 31 9.62 -29.83 -9.09
N TRP A 32 10.29 -30.16 -10.19
CA TRP A 32 11.31 -29.29 -10.77
C TRP A 32 10.66 -28.33 -11.76
N LYS A 33 10.88 -27.03 -11.58
CA LYS A 33 10.39 -25.98 -12.47
C LYS A 33 11.54 -25.22 -13.11
N THR A 34 11.32 -24.67 -14.30
CA THR A 34 12.31 -23.86 -15.00
C THR A 34 12.12 -22.37 -14.70
N THR A 35 13.21 -21.63 -14.58
CA THR A 35 13.24 -20.17 -14.47
C THR A 35 14.39 -19.58 -15.30
N ARG A 36 14.24 -18.34 -15.76
CA ARG A 36 15.20 -17.64 -16.64
C ARG A 36 15.56 -16.25 -16.10
N PRO A 37 16.13 -16.14 -14.89
CA PRO A 37 16.41 -14.86 -14.23
C PRO A 37 17.44 -14.01 -14.97
N LYS A 38 18.40 -14.61 -15.68
CA LYS A 38 19.40 -13.87 -16.47
C LYS A 38 18.75 -13.09 -17.62
N GLU A 39 17.87 -13.74 -18.37
CA GLU A 39 17.12 -13.09 -19.45
C GLU A 39 16.31 -11.90 -18.94
N GLU A 40 15.70 -11.98 -17.75
CA GLU A 40 15.01 -10.85 -17.11
C GLU A 40 15.97 -9.72 -16.73
N ILE A 41 17.14 -10.04 -16.15
CA ILE A 41 18.15 -9.06 -15.72
C ILE A 41 18.72 -8.32 -16.94
N ASP A 42 19.01 -9.05 -18.01
CA ASP A 42 19.59 -8.47 -19.23
C ASP A 42 18.55 -7.61 -19.95
N ALA A 43 17.31 -8.09 -20.08
CA ALA A 43 16.23 -7.33 -20.71
C ALA A 43 15.90 -6.03 -19.94
N ILE A 44 15.77 -6.09 -18.60
CA ILE A 44 15.55 -4.87 -17.81
C ILE A 44 16.76 -3.94 -17.82
N GLY A 45 17.98 -4.48 -17.95
CA GLY A 45 19.20 -3.69 -18.12
C GLY A 45 19.21 -2.91 -19.44
N ALA A 46 18.92 -3.58 -20.55
CA ALA A 46 18.88 -2.97 -21.87
C ALA A 46 17.75 -1.92 -21.98
N ALA A 47 16.54 -2.27 -21.55
CA ALA A 47 15.39 -1.36 -21.60
C ALA A 47 15.58 -0.12 -20.70
N ASP A 48 16.22 -0.28 -19.54
CA ASP A 48 16.53 0.85 -18.66
C ASP A 48 17.59 1.77 -19.26
N ALA A 49 18.59 1.21 -19.94
CA ALA A 49 19.61 2.01 -20.65
C ALA A 49 18.99 2.79 -21.82
N GLU A 50 18.10 2.17 -22.58
CA GLU A 50 17.34 2.83 -23.66
C GLU A 50 16.44 3.96 -23.13
N LYS A 51 15.87 3.77 -21.94
CA LYS A 51 14.99 4.75 -21.28
C LYS A 51 15.73 5.67 -20.31
N ASN A 52 17.03 5.91 -20.49
CA ASN A 52 17.83 6.85 -19.70
C ASN A 52 17.72 6.65 -18.17
N GLY A 53 17.64 5.39 -17.71
CA GLY A 53 17.48 5.02 -16.30
C GLY A 53 16.08 5.24 -15.72
N ASN A 54 15.13 5.73 -16.52
CA ASN A 54 13.79 6.11 -16.05
C ASN A 54 12.91 4.89 -15.77
N LEU A 55 13.18 3.74 -16.41
CA LEU A 55 12.46 2.50 -16.12
C LEU A 55 12.67 2.04 -14.68
N ARG A 56 13.92 1.96 -14.21
CA ARG A 56 14.22 1.60 -12.80
C ARG A 56 13.73 2.65 -11.82
N ALA A 57 13.79 3.93 -12.19
CA ALA A 57 13.26 5.01 -11.34
C ALA A 57 11.74 4.87 -11.15
N LEU A 58 10.99 4.70 -12.24
CA LEU A 58 9.55 4.47 -12.22
C LEU A 58 9.18 3.22 -11.42
N CYS A 59 9.92 2.13 -11.63
CA CYS A 59 9.80 0.88 -10.89
C CYS A 59 9.95 1.06 -9.36
N LYS A 60 10.85 1.92 -8.89
CA LYS A 60 11.03 2.25 -7.47
C LYS A 60 9.87 3.10 -6.94
N MET A 61 9.43 4.10 -7.70
CA MET A 61 8.28 4.94 -7.34
C MET A 61 6.98 4.13 -7.25
N ALA A 62 6.75 3.23 -8.22
CA ALA A 62 5.63 2.30 -8.21
C ALA A 62 5.66 1.35 -7.01
N ARG A 63 6.85 0.85 -6.61
CA ARG A 63 7.04 0.06 -5.38
C ARG A 63 6.64 0.86 -4.14
N ALA A 64 7.04 2.13 -4.04
CA ALA A 64 6.66 3.01 -2.94
C ALA A 64 5.15 3.24 -2.88
N TRP A 65 4.52 3.53 -4.02
CA TRP A 65 3.07 3.68 -4.15
C TRP A 65 2.30 2.41 -3.73
N LYS A 66 2.67 1.23 -4.25
CA LYS A 66 1.96 -0.01 -3.90
C LYS A 66 2.08 -0.32 -2.41
N ASN A 67 3.22 -0.03 -1.80
CA ASN A 67 3.47 -0.26 -0.39
C ASN A 67 2.67 0.71 0.48
N LYS A 68 2.61 1.99 0.09
CA LYS A 68 1.79 3.01 0.77
C LYS A 68 0.31 2.63 0.77
N HIS A 69 -0.20 2.21 -0.38
CA HIS A 69 -1.63 1.99 -0.59
C HIS A 69 -2.08 0.54 -0.40
N GLY A 70 -1.20 -0.42 -0.09
CA GLY A 70 -1.58 -1.82 0.05
C GLY A 70 -2.05 -2.46 -1.26
N VAL A 71 -1.39 -2.16 -2.37
CA VAL A 71 -1.71 -2.74 -3.69
C VAL A 71 -1.00 -4.10 -3.79
N ALA A 72 -1.76 -5.17 -3.98
CA ALA A 72 -1.24 -6.53 -4.02
C ALA A 72 -0.56 -6.83 -5.36
N MET A 73 0.71 -6.44 -5.49
CA MET A 73 1.47 -6.46 -6.73
C MET A 73 2.92 -6.88 -6.44
N GLY A 74 3.40 -7.92 -7.11
CA GLY A 74 4.78 -8.38 -7.01
C GLY A 74 5.74 -7.53 -7.84
N GLY A 75 7.04 -7.60 -7.55
CA GLY A 75 8.08 -6.82 -8.24
C GLY A 75 8.08 -7.05 -9.75
N LEU A 76 8.03 -8.31 -10.19
CA LEU A 76 8.00 -8.65 -11.62
C LEU A 76 6.80 -8.03 -12.36
N LEU A 77 5.64 -7.92 -11.70
CA LEU A 77 4.47 -7.26 -12.29
C LEU A 77 4.67 -5.75 -12.42
N ILE A 78 5.34 -5.10 -11.45
CA ILE A 78 5.71 -3.68 -11.56
C ILE A 78 6.65 -3.49 -12.73
N ASP A 79 7.71 -4.29 -12.82
CA ASP A 79 8.73 -4.15 -13.85
C ASP A 79 8.12 -4.33 -15.25
N THR A 80 7.23 -5.32 -15.39
CA THR A 80 6.45 -5.55 -16.62
C THR A 80 5.56 -4.35 -16.98
N LEU A 81 4.79 -3.82 -16.02
CA LEU A 81 3.85 -2.72 -16.27
C LEU A 81 4.58 -1.42 -16.60
N ALA A 82 5.67 -1.11 -15.88
CA ALA A 82 6.49 0.07 -16.12
C ALA A 82 7.18 -0.01 -17.49
N PHE A 83 7.69 -1.18 -17.87
CA PHE A 83 8.25 -1.42 -19.19
C PHE A 83 7.20 -1.23 -20.29
N ASN A 84 6.02 -1.85 -20.16
CA ASN A 84 4.95 -1.73 -21.16
C ASN A 84 4.50 -0.27 -21.34
N TYR A 85 4.46 0.50 -20.25
CA TYR A 85 4.14 1.92 -20.29
C TYR A 85 5.22 2.72 -21.03
N LEU A 86 6.48 2.64 -20.57
CA LEU A 86 7.58 3.40 -21.16
C LEU A 86 7.93 2.96 -22.58
N SER A 87 7.63 1.72 -22.98
CA SER A 87 7.78 1.30 -24.37
C SER A 87 6.72 1.90 -25.30
N GLY A 88 5.61 2.37 -24.74
CA GLY A 88 4.52 3.01 -25.47
C GLY A 88 4.70 4.51 -25.68
N THR A 89 5.78 5.11 -25.18
CA THR A 89 6.05 6.55 -25.27
C THR A 89 7.55 6.85 -25.27
N ASP A 90 7.95 7.93 -25.91
CA ASP A 90 9.30 8.50 -25.93
C ASP A 90 9.42 9.79 -25.09
N GLU A 91 8.32 10.29 -24.53
CA GLU A 91 8.23 11.58 -23.80
C GLU A 91 9.23 11.71 -22.65
N TYR A 92 9.66 10.56 -22.09
CA TYR A 92 10.54 10.48 -20.94
C TYR A 92 11.97 10.02 -21.28
N ASP A 93 12.30 9.76 -22.54
CA ASP A 93 13.56 9.11 -22.92
C ASP A 93 14.77 10.04 -22.72
N ASP A 94 14.57 11.36 -22.83
CA ASP A 94 15.62 12.38 -22.62
C ASP A 94 15.44 13.15 -21.29
N ARG A 95 14.41 12.82 -20.51
CA ARG A 95 14.04 13.55 -19.29
C ARG A 95 14.86 13.11 -18.09
N SER A 96 15.13 14.07 -17.22
CA SER A 96 15.82 13.85 -15.95
C SER A 96 14.85 13.75 -14.77
N TYR A 97 15.40 13.66 -13.55
CA TYR A 97 14.64 13.55 -12.30
C TYR A 97 13.63 14.69 -12.07
N SER A 98 13.76 15.83 -12.75
CA SER A 98 12.81 16.94 -12.68
C SER A 98 11.42 16.60 -13.26
N TYR A 99 11.28 15.49 -13.98
CA TYR A 99 10.01 15.04 -14.59
C TYR A 99 9.43 13.78 -13.91
N TYR A 100 10.00 13.33 -12.79
CA TYR A 100 9.55 12.10 -12.13
C TYR A 100 8.12 12.18 -11.59
N ASP A 101 7.69 13.37 -11.21
CA ASP A 101 6.32 13.68 -10.80
C ASP A 101 5.33 13.50 -11.98
N TRP A 102 5.64 14.05 -13.15
CA TRP A 102 4.87 13.87 -14.39
C TRP A 102 4.87 12.39 -14.83
N MET A 103 6.02 11.74 -14.85
CA MET A 103 6.15 10.32 -15.23
C MET A 103 5.34 9.40 -14.32
N LEU A 104 5.39 9.61 -13.00
CA LEU A 104 4.60 8.82 -12.06
C LEU A 104 3.10 9.11 -12.19
N ARG A 105 2.71 10.38 -12.42
CA ARG A 105 1.31 10.77 -12.65
C ARG A 105 0.74 10.02 -13.85
N ASP A 106 1.42 10.08 -14.99
CA ASP A 106 0.96 9.48 -16.24
C ASP A 106 0.99 7.95 -16.20
N PHE A 107 1.98 7.36 -15.52
CA PHE A 107 1.98 5.93 -15.25
C PHE A 107 0.77 5.50 -14.40
N LEU A 108 0.37 6.29 -13.40
CA LEU A 108 -0.82 5.99 -12.59
C LEU A 108 -2.11 6.10 -13.40
N GLU A 109 -2.18 6.99 -14.38
CA GLU A 109 -3.27 7.08 -15.35
C GLU A 109 -3.29 5.86 -16.26
N TYR A 110 -2.15 5.50 -16.87
CA TYR A 110 -2.01 4.29 -17.66
C TYR A 110 -2.52 3.06 -16.90
N LEU A 111 -2.11 2.90 -15.64
CA LEU A 111 -2.56 1.80 -14.79
C LEU A 111 -4.08 1.83 -14.50
N SER A 112 -4.74 2.99 -14.51
CA SER A 112 -6.19 3.06 -14.27
C SER A 112 -7.01 2.67 -15.49
N GLU A 113 -6.47 2.90 -16.69
CA GLU A 113 -7.16 2.69 -17.97
C GLU A 113 -6.88 1.33 -18.62
N LEU A 114 -5.91 0.57 -18.11
CA LEU A 114 -5.65 -0.79 -18.60
C LEU A 114 -6.92 -1.67 -18.62
N PRO A 115 -7.08 -2.54 -19.64
CA PRO A 115 -8.18 -3.49 -19.67
C PRO A 115 -8.10 -4.47 -18.49
N ASP A 116 -9.25 -5.03 -18.10
CA ASP A 116 -9.29 -6.03 -17.04
C ASP A 116 -8.66 -7.33 -17.53
N GLN A 117 -7.45 -7.62 -17.05
CA GLN A 117 -6.74 -8.85 -17.35
C GLN A 117 -6.10 -9.44 -16.09
N ASN A 118 -6.01 -10.77 -16.06
CA ASN A 118 -5.52 -11.54 -14.92
C ASN A 118 -4.02 -11.87 -15.02
N ARG A 119 -3.36 -11.53 -16.13
CA ARG A 119 -1.93 -11.79 -16.37
C ARG A 119 -1.30 -10.80 -17.35
N PHE A 120 0.02 -10.69 -17.29
CA PHE A 120 0.89 -10.01 -18.26
C PHE A 120 2.07 -10.94 -18.60
N ASN A 121 2.85 -10.62 -19.63
CA ASN A 121 4.09 -11.33 -19.97
C ASN A 121 5.28 -10.49 -19.53
N ALA A 122 6.24 -11.07 -18.83
CA ALA A 122 7.46 -10.38 -18.43
C ALA A 122 8.33 -10.03 -19.64
N LEU A 123 9.07 -8.91 -19.58
CA LEU A 123 9.82 -8.38 -20.73
C LEU A 123 10.96 -9.29 -21.21
N GLY A 124 11.59 -10.05 -20.31
CA GLY A 124 12.72 -10.91 -20.66
C GLY A 124 12.28 -12.32 -21.02
N SER A 125 11.95 -13.11 -20.00
CA SER A 125 11.62 -14.54 -20.16
C SER A 125 10.27 -14.79 -20.84
N GLY A 126 9.45 -13.76 -21.04
CA GLY A 126 8.07 -13.90 -21.53
C GLY A 126 7.14 -14.61 -20.55
N GLN A 127 7.58 -14.92 -19.33
CA GLN A 127 6.80 -15.70 -18.37
C GLN A 127 5.50 -14.99 -18.00
N HIS A 128 4.46 -15.79 -17.73
CA HIS A 128 3.18 -15.26 -17.29
C HIS A 128 3.24 -14.73 -15.86
N VAL A 129 2.98 -13.43 -15.71
CA VAL A 129 2.95 -12.71 -14.44
C VAL A 129 1.50 -12.50 -14.02
N LYS A 130 1.07 -13.18 -12.95
CA LYS A 130 -0.33 -13.15 -12.46
C LYS A 130 -0.67 -11.84 -11.74
N VAL A 131 -1.84 -11.29 -12.05
CA VAL A 131 -2.48 -10.20 -11.30
C VAL A 131 -3.35 -10.78 -10.19
N LYS A 132 -2.97 -10.60 -8.92
CA LYS A 132 -3.70 -11.17 -7.77
C LYS A 132 -4.98 -10.39 -7.40
N LYS A 133 -4.99 -9.09 -7.67
CA LYS A 133 -6.11 -8.17 -7.38
C LYS A 133 -6.01 -6.94 -8.28
N SER A 134 -7.16 -6.43 -8.72
CA SER A 134 -7.21 -5.20 -9.50
C SER A 134 -6.62 -4.02 -8.72
N PHE A 135 -5.74 -3.28 -9.39
CA PHE A 135 -5.07 -2.08 -8.87
C PHE A 135 -5.69 -0.78 -9.42
N LYS A 136 -6.52 -0.86 -10.48
CA LYS A 136 -7.07 0.27 -11.24
C LYS A 136 -7.72 1.34 -10.37
N ARG A 137 -8.59 0.94 -9.42
CA ARG A 137 -9.25 1.92 -8.51
C ARG A 137 -8.25 2.68 -7.64
N LYS A 138 -7.20 2.01 -7.16
CA LYS A 138 -6.15 2.66 -6.36
C LYS A 138 -5.28 3.55 -7.24
N ALA A 139 -4.99 3.12 -8.48
CA ALA A 139 -4.25 3.89 -9.47
C ALA A 139 -5.01 5.18 -9.83
N LYS A 140 -6.30 5.08 -10.18
CA LYS A 140 -7.17 6.23 -10.48
C LYS A 140 -7.20 7.27 -9.35
N LYS A 141 -7.32 6.81 -8.10
CA LYS A 141 -7.30 7.70 -6.94
C LYS A 141 -5.94 8.38 -6.77
N ALA A 142 -4.85 7.64 -6.97
CA ALA A 142 -3.50 8.17 -6.86
C ALA A 142 -3.18 9.13 -8.02
N HIS A 143 -3.62 8.85 -9.24
CA HIS A 143 -3.53 9.75 -10.38
C HIS A 143 -4.19 11.10 -10.08
N ALA A 144 -5.45 11.10 -9.61
CA ALA A 144 -6.14 12.32 -9.23
C ALA A 144 -5.44 13.12 -8.10
N MET A 145 -4.67 12.44 -7.25
CA MET A 145 -3.82 13.11 -6.25
C MET A 145 -2.52 13.64 -6.87
N ALA A 146 -1.92 12.89 -7.81
CA ALA A 146 -0.69 13.26 -8.49
C ALA A 146 -0.89 14.50 -9.36
N VAL A 147 -2.01 14.62 -10.09
CA VAL A 147 -2.40 15.84 -10.82
C VAL A 147 -2.34 17.06 -9.90
N LYS A 148 -3.01 16.99 -8.74
CA LYS A 148 -3.02 18.06 -7.73
C LYS A 148 -1.64 18.36 -7.15
N ALA A 149 -0.76 17.35 -7.08
CA ALA A 149 0.59 17.52 -6.57
C ALA A 149 1.46 18.28 -7.59
N CYS A 150 1.36 17.95 -8.89
CA CYS A 150 2.02 18.68 -9.97
C CYS A 150 1.49 20.11 -10.10
N GLU A 151 0.17 20.34 -9.98
CA GLU A 151 -0.41 21.69 -9.99
C GLU A 151 0.07 22.56 -8.82
N ALA A 152 0.49 21.94 -7.72
CA ALA A 152 0.96 22.61 -6.51
C ALA A 152 2.50 22.63 -6.39
N GLU A 153 3.23 22.40 -7.48
CA GLU A 153 4.69 22.33 -7.50
C GLU A 153 5.35 23.51 -6.78
N GLY A 154 6.45 23.24 -6.08
CA GLY A 154 7.18 24.25 -5.30
C GLY A 154 6.54 24.61 -3.96
N THR A 155 5.36 24.07 -3.62
CA THR A 155 4.69 24.34 -2.35
C THR A 155 4.82 23.20 -1.35
N ALA A 156 4.65 23.49 -0.06
CA ALA A 156 4.53 22.46 0.97
C ALA A 156 3.39 21.46 0.68
N LYS A 157 2.35 21.90 -0.04
CA LYS A 157 1.20 21.06 -0.38
C LYS A 157 1.54 19.96 -1.39
N ALA A 158 2.44 20.23 -2.34
CA ALA A 158 2.96 19.20 -3.23
C ALA A 158 3.67 18.10 -2.43
N ASN A 159 4.55 18.47 -1.49
CA ASN A 159 5.28 17.49 -0.67
C ASN A 159 4.35 16.63 0.18
N GLU A 160 3.35 17.24 0.83
CA GLU A 160 2.33 16.50 1.57
C GLU A 160 1.58 15.50 0.69
N THR A 161 1.23 15.92 -0.53
CA THR A 161 0.46 15.11 -1.47
C THR A 161 1.29 13.95 -2.00
N TRP A 162 2.55 14.19 -2.41
CA TRP A 162 3.47 13.11 -2.80
C TRP A 162 3.75 12.14 -1.66
N ARG A 163 3.98 12.64 -0.44
CA ARG A 163 4.13 11.80 0.76
C ARG A 163 2.86 10.98 1.07
N ALA A 164 1.68 11.47 0.68
CA ALA A 164 0.43 10.71 0.77
C ALA A 164 0.30 9.62 -0.30
N ILE A 165 0.89 9.80 -1.48
CA ILE A 165 0.89 8.85 -2.62
C ILE A 165 1.96 7.75 -2.44
N ILE A 166 3.21 8.12 -2.15
CA ILE A 166 4.36 7.19 -2.13
C ILE A 166 4.92 6.93 -0.72
N GLY A 167 4.43 7.62 0.30
CA GLY A 167 4.71 7.32 1.70
C GLY A 167 5.85 8.13 2.33
N ARG A 168 6.22 7.75 3.57
CA ARG A 168 7.11 8.52 4.46
C ARG A 168 8.57 8.61 3.99
N GLY A 169 8.94 7.87 2.94
CA GLY A 169 10.24 8.00 2.30
C GLY A 169 10.38 9.28 1.46
N PHE A 170 9.27 9.88 1.01
CA PHE A 170 9.32 11.16 0.29
C PHE A 170 9.53 12.32 1.26
N PRO A 171 10.41 13.30 0.99
CA PRO A 171 10.73 14.38 1.93
C PRO A 171 9.48 15.09 2.49
N ALA A 172 9.51 15.40 3.80
CA ALA A 172 8.52 16.31 4.38
C ALA A 172 8.82 17.74 3.94
N ALA A 173 7.81 18.62 3.98
CA ALA A 173 8.07 20.05 3.80
C ALA A 173 8.96 20.56 4.95
N GLU A 174 9.77 21.58 4.66
CA GLU A 174 10.70 22.17 5.63
C GLU A 174 9.93 22.69 6.87
N GLY A 175 10.43 22.39 8.08
CA GLY A 175 9.79 22.76 9.34
C GLY A 175 8.59 21.89 9.79
N GLN A 176 8.14 20.91 9.00
CA GLN A 176 6.95 20.10 9.32
C GLN A 176 7.22 19.00 10.37
N LEU A 177 8.47 18.52 10.50
CA LEU A 177 8.84 17.44 11.44
C LEU A 177 8.77 17.89 12.91
N VAL A 178 8.96 19.18 13.20
CA VAL A 178 8.97 19.73 14.57
C VAL A 178 7.54 19.86 15.15
N LYS A 179 6.52 20.08 14.31
CA LYS A 179 5.10 20.20 14.72
C LYS A 179 4.40 18.86 14.99
N ALA A 180 5.10 17.73 14.86
CA ALA A 180 4.46 16.42 14.83
C ALA A 180 4.26 15.77 16.22
N ALA A 181 4.98 16.20 17.26
CA ALA A 181 4.96 15.53 18.57
C ALA A 181 3.75 15.92 19.45
N VAL A 182 3.27 17.16 19.33
CA VAL A 182 2.11 17.69 20.06
C VAL A 182 1.08 18.16 19.05
N LEU A 183 -0.15 17.69 19.21
CA LEU A 183 -1.30 18.10 18.42
C LEU A 183 -2.07 19.17 19.19
N GLU A 184 -2.41 20.27 18.51
CA GLU A 184 -3.11 21.41 19.11
C GLU A 184 -4.42 21.69 18.35
N ASP A 185 -5.47 21.99 19.11
CA ASP A 185 -6.77 22.44 18.57
C ASP A 185 -7.46 23.35 19.59
N ALA A 186 -7.81 24.57 19.20
CA ALA A 186 -8.62 25.50 20.00
C ALA A 186 -8.19 25.64 21.47
N GLY A 187 -6.87 25.76 21.73
CA GLY A 187 -6.31 25.88 23.08
C GLY A 187 -6.14 24.57 23.86
N PHE A 188 -6.50 23.43 23.27
CA PHE A 188 -6.22 22.11 23.80
C PHE A 188 -4.99 21.51 23.13
N SER A 189 -4.27 20.67 23.86
CA SER A 189 -3.15 19.91 23.32
C SER A 189 -3.21 18.43 23.73
N ALA A 190 -2.67 17.57 22.86
CA ALA A 190 -2.52 16.15 23.11
C ALA A 190 -1.20 15.65 22.50
N GLU A 191 -0.59 14.67 23.14
CA GLU A 191 0.58 13.97 22.58
C GLU A 191 0.17 13.18 21.33
N ASN A 192 1.00 13.26 20.29
CA ASN A 192 0.84 12.42 19.11
C ASN A 192 1.42 11.02 19.37
N THR A 193 0.55 10.08 19.71
CA THR A 193 0.96 8.70 20.02
C THR A 193 0.90 7.74 18.81
N GLU A 194 0.79 8.27 17.59
CA GLU A 194 0.70 7.45 16.37
C GLU A 194 2.01 6.68 16.11
N GLN A 195 1.91 5.36 16.03
CA GLN A 195 3.01 4.49 15.57
C GLN A 195 2.85 4.19 14.08
N PHE A 196 3.98 4.05 13.38
CA PHE A 196 4.01 3.65 11.97
C PHE A 196 4.58 2.24 11.82
N ILE A 197 3.96 1.43 10.96
CA ILE A 197 4.37 0.02 10.79
C ILE A 197 5.76 -0.06 10.15
N GLU A 198 6.08 0.93 9.32
CA GLU A 198 7.36 1.09 8.63
C GLU A 198 8.53 1.34 9.59
N ASP A 199 8.26 1.79 10.84
CA ASP A 199 9.31 1.96 11.86
C ASP A 199 9.66 0.62 12.54
N ARG A 200 8.82 -0.41 12.39
CA ARG A 200 9.00 -1.73 13.01
C ARG A 200 9.42 -2.82 12.05
N PHE A 201 8.97 -2.72 10.78
CA PHE A 201 9.09 -3.78 9.79
C PHE A 201 9.44 -3.21 8.43
N GLY A 202 10.15 -4.02 7.60
CA GLY A 202 10.23 -3.75 6.17
C GLY A 202 8.84 -3.80 5.53
N VAL A 203 8.64 -3.17 4.38
CA VAL A 203 7.35 -3.22 3.68
C VAL A 203 7.54 -3.64 2.23
N ASP A 204 6.87 -4.73 1.86
CA ASP A 204 6.79 -5.20 0.49
C ASP A 204 5.46 -5.89 0.26
N ILE A 205 4.43 -5.10 -0.09
CA ILE A 205 3.07 -5.61 -0.25
C ILE A 205 2.98 -6.50 -1.48
N ARG A 206 2.65 -7.78 -1.29
CA ARG A 206 2.57 -8.81 -2.33
C ARG A 206 1.23 -9.54 -2.37
N TYR A 207 0.43 -9.47 -1.31
CA TYR A 207 -0.79 -10.27 -1.15
C TYR A 207 -2.02 -9.43 -0.86
N PRO A 208 -3.19 -9.85 -1.36
CA PRO A 208 -4.47 -9.28 -0.95
C PRO A 208 -4.77 -9.50 0.54
N LEU A 209 -5.13 -8.41 1.22
CA LEU A 209 -5.79 -8.41 2.52
C LEU A 209 -7.04 -7.53 2.42
N ARG A 210 -8.12 -7.90 3.11
CA ARG A 210 -9.33 -7.10 3.19
C ARG A 210 -9.92 -7.18 4.58
N ILE A 211 -10.13 -6.02 5.18
CA ILE A 211 -10.92 -5.87 6.41
C ILE A 211 -12.28 -5.25 6.11
N GLU A 212 -13.28 -5.69 6.87
CA GLU A 212 -14.62 -5.09 6.95
C GLU A 212 -14.93 -4.70 8.41
N CYS A 213 -16.00 -3.94 8.59
CA CYS A 213 -16.48 -3.50 9.90
C CYS A 213 -17.98 -3.74 9.99
N GLU A 214 -18.40 -4.54 10.95
CA GLU A 214 -19.79 -4.70 11.36
C GLU A 214 -20.14 -3.63 12.38
N VAL A 215 -21.16 -2.83 12.08
CA VAL A 215 -21.76 -1.84 12.97
C VAL A 215 -22.93 -2.49 13.69
N ASN A 216 -22.80 -2.63 15.01
CA ASN A 216 -23.74 -3.32 15.87
C ASN A 216 -24.47 -2.33 16.79
N GLN A 217 -25.76 -2.56 16.97
CA GLN A 217 -26.64 -1.86 17.91
C GLN A 217 -27.66 -2.84 18.47
N VAL A 218 -27.95 -2.73 19.77
CA VAL A 218 -28.97 -3.55 20.43
C VAL A 218 -30.33 -3.37 19.74
N GLY A 219 -30.98 -4.48 19.38
CA GLY A 219 -32.30 -4.48 18.75
C GLY A 219 -32.32 -4.26 17.24
N PHE A 220 -31.16 -4.08 16.59
CA PHE A 220 -31.08 -3.88 15.13
C PHE A 220 -30.16 -4.91 14.48
N ARG A 221 -30.46 -5.25 13.22
CA ARG A 221 -29.58 -6.12 12.42
C ARG A 221 -28.25 -5.40 12.16
N PRO A 222 -27.10 -6.07 12.36
CA PRO A 222 -25.80 -5.49 12.02
C PRO A 222 -25.71 -5.09 10.55
N ARG A 223 -25.00 -4.00 10.25
CA ARG A 223 -24.71 -3.53 8.88
C ARG A 223 -23.21 -3.39 8.66
N LEU A 224 -22.77 -3.52 7.42
CA LEU A 224 -21.38 -3.26 7.08
C LEU A 224 -21.13 -1.76 6.93
N LEU A 225 -20.10 -1.24 7.58
CA LEU A 225 -19.77 0.19 7.55
C LEU A 225 -19.58 0.73 6.13
N ARG A 226 -18.95 -0.05 5.25
CA ARG A 226 -18.74 0.35 3.85
C ARG A 226 -20.02 0.33 3.02
N GLU A 227 -20.98 -0.52 3.38
CA GLU A 227 -22.30 -0.52 2.78
C GLU A 227 -23.08 0.71 3.22
N MET A 228 -23.05 1.05 4.51
CA MET A 228 -23.64 2.28 5.05
C MET A 228 -23.16 3.50 4.26
N TYR A 229 -21.84 3.66 4.07
CA TYR A 229 -21.29 4.77 3.28
C TYR A 229 -21.71 4.76 1.81
N ARG A 230 -21.87 3.58 1.20
CA ARG A 230 -22.36 3.48 -0.19
C ARG A 230 -23.81 3.94 -0.31
N LEU A 231 -24.61 3.69 0.73
CA LEU A 231 -26.01 4.10 0.82
C LEU A 231 -26.17 5.54 1.35
N GLY A 232 -25.09 6.28 1.56
CA GLY A 232 -25.14 7.65 2.10
C GLY A 232 -25.48 7.72 3.60
N MET A 233 -25.44 6.60 4.32
CA MET A 233 -25.69 6.57 5.76
C MET A 233 -24.45 6.99 6.55
N PHE A 234 -24.66 7.78 7.60
CA PHE A 234 -23.62 8.13 8.56
C PHE A 234 -23.46 7.06 9.64
N LEU A 235 -22.30 7.03 10.31
CA LEU A 235 -22.07 6.22 11.50
C LEU A 235 -22.28 7.09 12.75
N PRO A 236 -23.32 6.84 13.56
CA PRO A 236 -23.52 7.61 14.78
C PRO A 236 -22.54 7.18 15.88
N VAL A 237 -22.51 7.97 16.96
CA VAL A 237 -21.90 7.56 18.22
C VAL A 237 -22.66 6.40 18.88
N ALA A 238 -22.04 5.81 19.91
CA ALA A 238 -22.57 4.73 20.74
C ALA A 238 -22.95 3.46 19.95
N LYS A 239 -22.12 3.09 18.96
CA LYS A 239 -22.20 1.83 18.23
C LYS A 239 -21.02 0.93 18.60
N SER A 240 -21.26 -0.37 18.62
CA SER A 240 -20.19 -1.37 18.72
C SER A 240 -19.67 -1.67 17.32
N LEU A 241 -18.37 -1.56 17.12
CA LEU A 241 -17.71 -1.73 15.83
C LEU A 241 -16.84 -2.98 15.88
N ARG A 242 -17.15 -3.98 15.06
CA ARG A 242 -16.36 -5.20 14.96
C ARG A 242 -15.63 -5.23 13.62
N PHE A 243 -14.33 -4.93 13.66
CA PHE A 243 -13.45 -5.04 12.52
C PHE A 243 -12.95 -6.47 12.39
N HIS A 244 -13.02 -7.05 11.20
CA HIS A 244 -12.56 -8.42 10.98
C HIS A 244 -12.03 -8.59 9.56
N ILE A 245 -11.16 -9.59 9.39
CA ILE A 245 -10.58 -9.92 8.10
C ILE A 245 -11.57 -10.79 7.31
N VAL A 246 -11.95 -10.35 6.11
CA VAL A 246 -12.85 -11.09 5.19
C VAL A 246 -12.12 -11.73 4.02
N ARG A 247 -10.85 -11.35 3.78
CA ARG A 247 -9.98 -12.01 2.82
C ARG A 247 -8.53 -11.86 3.26
N ASN A 248 -7.80 -12.97 3.25
CA ASN A 248 -6.38 -13.01 3.53
C ASN A 248 -5.71 -14.07 2.64
N ASP A 249 -4.97 -13.62 1.64
CA ASP A 249 -4.25 -14.49 0.71
C ASP A 249 -2.76 -14.62 1.08
N VAL A 250 -2.39 -14.22 2.30
CA VAL A 250 -1.01 -14.27 2.80
C VAL A 250 -0.66 -15.71 3.19
N PRO A 251 0.48 -16.27 2.71
CA PRO A 251 0.92 -17.60 3.12
C PRO A 251 1.06 -17.74 4.63
N THR A 252 0.87 -18.95 5.15
CA THR A 252 1.11 -19.27 6.55
C THR A 252 2.50 -19.88 6.74
N PRO A 253 3.14 -19.68 7.91
CA PRO A 253 2.70 -18.83 9.02
C PRO A 253 2.93 -17.34 8.75
N HIS A 254 2.05 -16.49 9.28
CA HIS A 254 2.22 -15.04 9.31
C HIS A 254 1.64 -14.46 10.61
N THR A 255 2.10 -13.27 11.00
CA THR A 255 1.62 -12.55 12.18
C THR A 255 0.76 -11.37 11.77
N LEU A 256 -0.36 -11.17 12.47
CA LEU A 256 -1.27 -10.05 12.23
C LEU A 256 -1.04 -8.95 13.27
N TYR A 257 -1.19 -7.70 12.82
CA TYR A 257 -1.13 -6.50 13.65
C TYR A 257 -2.31 -5.57 13.35
N TRP A 258 -2.81 -4.90 14.37
CA TRP A 258 -3.87 -3.90 14.26
C TRP A 258 -3.40 -2.54 14.73
N LYS A 259 -3.90 -1.50 14.08
CA LYS A 259 -3.78 -0.12 14.51
C LYS A 259 -5.16 0.53 14.52
N VAL A 260 -5.48 1.20 15.62
CA VAL A 260 -6.67 2.05 15.74
C VAL A 260 -6.19 3.44 16.13
N LEU A 261 -6.49 4.39 15.26
CA LEU A 261 -6.05 5.77 15.37
C LEU A 261 -7.26 6.69 15.33
N ASN A 262 -7.31 7.60 16.28
CA ASN A 262 -8.32 8.64 16.36
C ASN A 262 -7.68 9.97 16.00
N ARG A 263 -8.37 10.83 15.26
CA ARG A 263 -7.86 12.13 14.84
C ARG A 263 -8.90 13.23 15.02
N GLY A 264 -8.40 14.46 15.03
CA GLY A 264 -9.21 15.67 15.00
C GLY A 264 -9.51 16.25 16.39
N PRO A 265 -10.26 17.37 16.40
CA PRO A 265 -10.51 18.20 17.58
C PRO A 265 -10.96 17.43 18.82
N ARG A 266 -11.95 16.53 18.68
CA ARG A 266 -12.50 15.77 19.81
C ARG A 266 -11.49 14.78 20.39
N ALA A 267 -10.65 14.18 19.56
CA ALA A 267 -9.58 13.29 20.03
C ALA A 267 -8.51 14.07 20.80
N ILE A 268 -8.16 15.28 20.37
CA ILE A 268 -7.22 16.17 21.07
C ILE A 268 -7.80 16.59 22.44
N ARG A 269 -9.03 17.13 22.46
CA ARG A 269 -9.69 17.58 23.69
C ARG A 269 -9.84 16.48 24.74
N ARG A 270 -10.06 15.24 24.30
CA ARG A 270 -10.18 14.07 25.18
C ARG A 270 -8.85 13.38 25.48
N LYS A 271 -7.74 13.82 24.88
CA LYS A 271 -6.42 13.14 24.93
C LYS A 271 -6.50 11.67 24.49
N MET A 272 -7.27 11.40 23.44
CA MET A 272 -7.56 10.06 22.92
C MET A 272 -7.05 9.85 21.49
N ILE A 273 -5.86 10.35 21.12
CA ILE A 273 -5.29 10.20 19.76
C ILE A 273 -5.05 8.72 19.40
N ARG A 274 -4.60 7.88 20.35
CA ARG A 274 -4.25 6.46 20.13
C ARG A 274 -3.25 6.29 18.97
N GLY A 275 -3.30 5.18 18.23
CA GLY A 275 -2.43 4.91 17.09
C GLY A 275 -1.32 3.90 17.34
N GLN A 276 -1.30 3.23 18.50
CA GLN A 276 -0.39 2.12 18.79
C GLN A 276 -0.66 0.92 17.86
N ILE A 277 0.41 0.23 17.47
CA ILE A 277 0.35 -1.00 16.67
C ILE A 277 0.47 -2.18 17.61
N VAL A 278 -0.61 -2.95 17.73
CA VAL A 278 -0.70 -4.11 18.62
C VAL A 278 -0.75 -5.39 17.82
N MET A 279 -0.09 -6.43 18.31
CA MET A 279 -0.20 -7.76 17.72
C MET A 279 -1.62 -8.30 17.91
N ASP A 280 -2.15 -8.98 16.89
CA ASP A 280 -3.43 -9.66 16.98
C ASP A 280 -3.38 -10.81 17.98
N ALA A 281 -4.48 -11.04 18.69
CA ALA A 281 -4.60 -12.10 19.69
C ALA A 281 -4.94 -13.48 19.09
N GLY A 282 -4.70 -13.67 17.79
CA GLY A 282 -5.04 -14.89 17.05
C GLY A 282 -6.49 -14.99 16.60
N ARG A 283 -7.26 -13.90 16.66
CA ARG A 283 -8.68 -13.87 16.29
C ARG A 283 -8.93 -13.29 14.91
N GLY A 284 -7.98 -12.53 14.36
CA GLY A 284 -8.18 -11.82 13.09
C GLY A 284 -9.28 -10.76 13.15
N GLU A 285 -9.54 -10.21 14.35
CA GLU A 285 -10.58 -9.22 14.59
C GLU A 285 -10.18 -8.21 15.68
N LYS A 286 -10.79 -7.03 15.61
CA LYS A 286 -10.62 -5.94 16.57
C LYS A 286 -11.98 -5.29 16.85
N THR A 287 -12.35 -5.21 18.13
CA THR A 287 -13.59 -4.55 18.56
C THR A 287 -13.28 -3.16 19.10
N GLU A 288 -14.10 -2.19 18.71
CA GLU A 288 -14.02 -0.79 19.11
C GLU A 288 -15.42 -0.22 19.35
N THR A 289 -15.51 1.03 19.82
CA THR A 289 -16.78 1.72 20.06
C THR A 289 -16.72 3.13 19.47
N SER A 290 -17.78 3.58 18.80
CA SER A 290 -17.88 4.94 18.28
C SER A 290 -18.17 5.94 19.42
N THR A 291 -17.15 6.32 20.18
CA THR A 291 -17.31 7.10 21.42
C THR A 291 -17.39 8.62 21.23
N PHE A 292 -16.96 9.14 20.08
CA PHE A 292 -17.08 10.56 19.72
C PHE A 292 -17.01 10.77 18.21
N PHE A 293 -17.60 11.87 17.75
CA PHE A 293 -17.50 12.32 16.36
C PHE A 293 -16.08 12.66 15.96
N GLY A 294 -15.75 12.39 14.71
CA GLY A 294 -14.45 12.72 14.14
C GLY A 294 -13.89 11.59 13.29
N ASP A 295 -12.64 11.83 12.87
CA ASP A 295 -12.00 11.03 11.86
C ASP A 295 -11.15 9.92 12.48
N HIS A 296 -11.45 8.68 12.11
CA HIS A 296 -10.81 7.51 12.69
C HIS A 296 -10.28 6.60 11.60
N ILE A 297 -9.23 5.85 11.94
CA ILE A 297 -8.56 4.93 11.03
C ILE A 297 -8.36 3.61 11.75
N VAL A 298 -8.75 2.52 11.09
CA VAL A 298 -8.39 1.16 11.48
C VAL A 298 -7.58 0.53 10.37
N GLU A 299 -6.39 0.04 10.70
CA GLU A 299 -5.49 -0.66 9.78
C GLU A 299 -5.18 -2.06 10.31
N CYS A 300 -5.04 -2.99 9.38
CA CYS A 300 -4.58 -4.35 9.62
C CYS A 300 -3.36 -4.62 8.74
N TYR A 301 -2.36 -5.29 9.30
CA TYR A 301 -1.12 -5.64 8.63
C TYR A 301 -0.81 -7.13 8.83
N ALA A 302 -0.34 -7.79 7.78
CA ALA A 302 0.18 -9.15 7.85
C ALA A 302 1.68 -9.14 7.60
N VAL A 303 2.44 -9.79 8.49
CA VAL A 303 3.90 -9.77 8.54
C VAL A 303 4.46 -11.19 8.41
N ILE A 304 5.45 -11.36 7.54
CA ILE A 304 6.26 -12.58 7.38
C ILE A 304 7.73 -12.14 7.42
N ASN A 305 8.57 -12.78 8.24
CA ASN A 305 10.00 -12.52 8.33
C ASN A 305 10.33 -11.02 8.46
N ASP A 306 9.66 -10.33 9.39
CA ASP A 306 9.79 -8.88 9.63
C ASP A 306 9.47 -7.97 8.44
N VAL A 307 8.74 -8.48 7.45
CA VAL A 307 8.25 -7.72 6.29
C VAL A 307 6.73 -7.71 6.27
N VAL A 308 6.14 -6.52 6.20
CA VAL A 308 4.71 -6.34 5.93
C VAL A 308 4.44 -6.73 4.47
N VAL A 309 3.71 -7.83 4.29
CA VAL A 309 3.42 -8.41 2.97
C VAL A 309 1.99 -8.16 2.51
N ALA A 310 1.11 -7.72 3.40
CA ALA A 310 -0.23 -7.23 3.09
C ALA A 310 -0.71 -6.21 4.12
N LYS A 311 -1.55 -5.26 3.68
CA LYS A 311 -2.22 -4.30 4.54
C LYS A 311 -3.57 -3.88 3.96
N ASP A 312 -4.52 -3.54 4.82
CA ASP A 312 -5.74 -2.87 4.42
C ASP A 312 -6.18 -1.85 5.49
N ARG A 313 -7.00 -0.89 5.07
CA ARG A 313 -7.44 0.22 5.91
C ARG A 313 -8.94 0.47 5.74
N ILE A 314 -9.61 0.76 6.85
CA ILE A 314 -10.93 1.40 6.89
C ILE A 314 -10.76 2.81 7.42
N HIS A 315 -11.37 3.75 6.70
CA HIS A 315 -11.62 5.10 7.18
C HIS A 315 -12.97 5.09 7.87
N VAL A 316 -13.01 5.47 9.14
CA VAL A 316 -14.20 5.44 9.99
C VAL A 316 -14.54 6.89 10.32
N ARG A 317 -15.52 7.43 9.62
CA ARG A 317 -16.09 8.74 9.89
C ARG A 317 -17.27 8.55 10.82
N ILE A 318 -17.19 9.15 12.00
CA ILE A 318 -18.28 9.18 12.97
C ILE A 318 -18.82 10.59 12.90
N ASP A 319 -20.02 10.73 12.34
CA ASP A 319 -20.63 12.02 12.00
C ASP A 319 -22.01 12.13 12.65
N ASP A 320 -22.51 13.36 12.73
CA ASP A 320 -23.87 13.69 13.15
C ASP A 320 -24.73 14.02 11.93
N GLU A 321 -26.05 13.87 12.06
CA GLU A 321 -27.03 14.14 11.00
C GLU A 321 -27.08 15.65 10.65
N GLU A 322 -26.74 16.53 11.60
CA GLU A 322 -26.80 17.99 11.47
C GLU A 322 -25.52 18.65 10.89
N ALA A 323 -24.53 17.88 10.45
CA ALA A 323 -23.22 18.42 10.04
C ALA A 323 -23.06 18.76 8.53
N LEU A 324 -24.16 18.91 7.78
CA LEU A 324 -24.16 19.25 6.35
C LEU A 324 -24.88 20.56 6.05
#